data_AF-A0A2V9KSM5-F1
#
_entry.id   AF-A0A2V9KSM5-F1
#
_cell.length_a   1.000
_cell.length_b   1.000
_cell.length_c   1.000
_cell.angle_alpha   90.00
_cell.angle_beta   90.00
_cell.angle_gamma   90.00
#
_symmetry.space_group_name_H-M   'P 1'
#
loop_
_entity.id
_entity.type
_entity.pdbx_description
1 polymer ?
#
loop_
_entity_poly.entity_id
_entity_poly.type
_entity_poly.pdbx_seq_one_letter_code
_entity_poly.pdbx_strand_id
1 'polypeptide(L)'
;MRKLNRKQTREIRALARMKDSKISLEDAPEGAHWNGAVVGKFYRPIKKPLTIRLDADVLAWLKSQGKGYQTRLNSLLRAAMEKHARR
;
A
#
# COMPACT_ATOMS: atom_id res chain seq x y z
N MET A 1 21.37 7.60 9.24
CA MET A 1 21.07 6.53 10.22
C MET A 1 22.09 6.58 11.35
N ARG A 2 21.66 6.50 12.61
CA ARG A 2 22.55 6.55 13.77
C ARG A 2 23.36 5.23 13.85
N LYS A 3 24.69 5.32 13.92
CA LYS A 3 25.56 4.12 14.09
C LYS A 3 25.31 3.49 15.46
N LEU A 4 25.21 2.16 15.49
CA LEU A 4 25.05 1.39 16.73
C LEU A 4 26.37 1.38 17.50
N ASN A 5 26.30 1.49 18.83
CA ASN A 5 27.48 1.35 19.68
C ASN A 5 27.87 -0.13 19.85
N ARG A 6 29.05 -0.39 20.43
CA ARG A 6 29.60 -1.74 20.62
C ARG A 6 28.68 -2.64 21.48
N LYS A 7 28.03 -2.07 22.51
CA LYS A 7 27.10 -2.78 23.39
C LYS A 7 25.87 -3.26 22.64
N GLN A 8 25.23 -2.35 21.90
CA GLN A 8 24.05 -2.65 21.06
C GLN A 8 24.38 -3.70 19.98
N THR A 9 25.55 -3.59 19.36
CA THR A 9 25.98 -4.56 18.34
C THR A 9 26.13 -5.96 18.92
N ARG A 10 26.66 -6.07 20.15
CA ARG A 10 26.79 -7.34 20.87
C ARG A 10 25.42 -7.91 21.26
N GLU A 11 24.52 -7.08 21.75
CA GLU A 11 23.15 -7.48 22.11
C GLU A 11 22.38 -8.00 20.88
N ILE A 12 22.43 -7.30 19.75
CA ILE A 12 21.77 -7.75 18.51
C ILE A 12 22.32 -9.11 18.05
N ARG A 13 23.65 -9.32 18.10
CA ARG A 13 24.24 -10.63 17.76
C ARG A 13 23.82 -11.74 18.73
N ALA A 14 23.62 -11.41 20.00
CA ALA A 14 23.14 -12.37 20.98
C ALA A 14 21.67 -12.75 20.71
N LEU A 15 20.82 -11.76 20.42
CA LEU A 15 19.42 -11.98 20.03
C LEU A 15 19.30 -12.80 18.74
N ALA A 16 20.13 -12.53 17.73
CA ALA A 16 20.13 -13.27 16.48
C ALA A 16 20.54 -14.76 16.63
N ARG A 17 21.22 -15.13 17.72
CA ARG A 17 21.62 -16.52 18.02
C ARG A 17 20.65 -17.21 18.98
N MET A 18 19.72 -16.47 19.55
CA MET A 18 18.72 -17.01 20.46
C MET A 18 17.75 -17.90 19.66
N LYS A 19 17.36 -19.03 20.25
CA LYS A 19 16.37 -19.93 19.65
C LYS A 19 14.96 -19.36 19.86
N ASP A 20 14.09 -19.55 18.88
CA ASP A 20 12.69 -19.10 18.93
C ASP A 20 11.95 -19.59 20.18
N SER A 21 12.23 -20.82 20.63
CA SER A 21 11.63 -21.41 21.83
C SER A 21 11.92 -20.64 23.13
N LYS A 22 12.91 -19.76 23.13
CA LYS A 22 13.27 -18.95 24.31
C LYS A 22 12.65 -17.54 24.26
N ILE A 23 11.97 -17.16 23.18
CA ILE A 23 11.36 -15.84 23.03
C ILE A 23 10.16 -15.78 23.99
N SER A 24 10.21 -14.86 24.95
CA SER A 24 9.06 -14.57 25.80
C SER A 24 7.98 -13.87 24.98
N LEU A 25 6.74 -14.33 25.12
CA LEU A 25 5.54 -13.74 24.53
C LEU A 25 4.61 -13.16 25.61
N GLU A 26 5.07 -13.06 26.85
CA GLU A 26 4.26 -12.62 28.01
C GLU A 26 3.64 -11.24 27.82
N ASP A 27 4.36 -10.34 27.14
CA ASP A 27 3.90 -8.97 26.83
C ASP A 27 3.10 -8.88 25.51
N ALA A 28 3.02 -9.97 24.74
CA ALA A 28 2.35 -9.99 23.45
C ALA A 28 0.92 -10.54 23.62
N PRO A 29 -0.12 -9.87 23.07
CA PRO A 29 -1.46 -10.43 23.07
C PRO A 29 -1.49 -11.73 22.28
N GLU A 30 -2.17 -12.76 22.80
CA GLU A 30 -2.40 -14.02 22.09
C GLU A 30 -3.24 -13.78 20.84
N GLY A 31 -2.59 -13.81 19.67
CA GLY A 31 -3.24 -13.72 18.36
C GLY A 31 -3.77 -12.32 18.04
N ALA A 32 -3.24 -11.72 16.98
CA ALA A 32 -3.94 -10.59 16.36
C ALA A 32 -5.30 -11.10 15.85
N HIS A 33 -6.39 -10.71 16.51
CA HIS A 33 -7.74 -10.87 15.95
C HIS A 33 -7.81 -9.99 14.70
N TRP A 34 -7.50 -10.56 13.53
CA TRP A 34 -7.55 -9.87 12.23
C TRP A 34 -8.99 -9.56 11.77
N ASN A 35 -10.00 -9.77 12.62
CA ASN A 35 -11.38 -9.40 12.36
C ASN A 35 -11.46 -7.89 12.10
N GLY A 36 -11.71 -7.52 10.84
CA GLY A 36 -11.78 -6.12 10.39
C GLY A 36 -10.46 -5.55 9.85
N ALA A 37 -9.41 -6.37 9.72
CA ALA A 37 -8.18 -5.94 9.05
C ALA A 37 -8.44 -5.74 7.55
N VAL A 38 -8.21 -4.53 7.06
CA VAL A 38 -8.35 -4.18 5.64
C VAL A 38 -6.97 -4.12 5.01
N VAL A 39 -6.69 -5.08 4.12
CA VAL A 39 -5.47 -5.05 3.30
C VAL A 39 -5.50 -3.77 2.46
N GLY A 40 -4.43 -2.97 2.56
CA GLY A 40 -4.30 -1.74 1.78
C GLY A 40 -5.08 -0.54 2.31
N LYS A 41 -5.56 -0.54 3.57
CA LYS A 41 -6.25 0.62 4.19
C LYS A 41 -5.50 1.95 4.01
N PHE A 42 -4.18 1.91 4.04
CA PHE A 42 -3.31 3.09 3.88
C PHE A 42 -2.71 3.23 2.48
N TYR A 43 -3.06 2.34 1.54
CA TYR A 43 -2.57 2.44 0.18
C TYR A 43 -3.16 3.69 -0.50
N ARG A 44 -2.27 4.59 -0.89
CA ARG A 44 -2.60 5.79 -1.66
C ARG A 44 -1.93 5.70 -3.02
N PRO A 45 -2.70 5.60 -4.12
CA PRO A 45 -2.12 5.64 -5.46
C PRO A 45 -1.36 6.94 -5.67
N ILE A 46 -0.07 6.83 -6.03
CA ILE A 46 0.73 7.97 -6.45
C ILE A 46 0.30 8.34 -7.87
N LYS A 47 -0.34 9.50 -8.03
CA LYS A 47 -0.71 10.04 -9.34
C LYS A 47 0.52 10.66 -9.98
N LYS A 48 0.79 10.30 -11.23
CA LYS A 48 1.84 10.92 -12.03
C LYS A 48 1.20 11.80 -13.11
N PRO A 49 1.66 13.04 -13.32
CA PRO A 49 1.20 13.84 -14.45
C PRO A 49 1.64 13.18 -15.75
N LEU A 50 0.72 13.08 -16.70
CA LEU A 50 0.96 12.55 -18.04
C LEU A 50 0.09 13.32 -19.04
N THR A 51 0.66 13.66 -20.19
CA THR A 51 -0.09 14.22 -21.32
C THR A 51 -0.52 13.08 -22.24
N ILE A 52 -1.83 12.87 -22.37
CA ILE A 52 -2.42 11.88 -23.29
C ILE A 52 -3.39 12.56 -24.25
N ARG A 53 -3.62 11.94 -25.41
CA ARG A 53 -4.69 12.33 -26.32
C ARG A 53 -5.92 11.46 -26.05
N LEU A 54 -7.09 12.07 -26.07
CA LEU A 54 -8.39 11.42 -25.95
C LEU A 54 -9.27 11.92 -27.10
N ASP A 55 -10.16 11.06 -27.57
CA ASP A 55 -11.15 11.45 -28.58
C ASP A 55 -12.06 12.56 -28.05
N ALA A 56 -12.48 13.44 -28.96
CA ALA A 56 -13.21 14.65 -28.60
C ALA A 56 -14.58 14.35 -27.97
N ASP A 57 -15.26 13.33 -28.48
CA ASP A 57 -16.54 12.82 -27.98
C ASP A 57 -16.41 12.19 -26.59
N VAL A 58 -15.36 11.40 -26.35
CA VAL A 58 -15.05 10.81 -25.04
C VAL A 58 -14.77 11.91 -24.02
N LEU A 59 -13.99 12.92 -24.41
CA LEU A 59 -13.70 14.06 -23.53
C LEU A 59 -14.96 14.88 -23.24
N ALA A 60 -15.81 15.12 -24.24
CA ALA A 60 -17.08 15.83 -24.08
C ALA A 60 -18.03 15.05 -23.14
N TRP A 61 -18.17 13.75 -23.34
CA TRP A 61 -18.96 12.88 -22.48
C TRP A 61 -18.45 12.89 -21.03
N LEU A 62 -17.14 12.76 -20.81
CA LEU A 62 -16.54 12.82 -19.47
C LEU A 62 -16.79 14.15 -18.77
N LYS A 63 -16.71 15.27 -19.50
CA LYS A 63 -16.98 16.62 -18.99
C LYS A 63 -18.47 16.87 -18.74
N SER A 64 -19.36 16.27 -19.53
CA SER A 64 -20.83 16.42 -19.38
C SER A 64 -21.32 15.95 -18.01
N GLN A 65 -20.60 15.01 -17.38
CA GLN A 65 -20.90 14.48 -16.06
C GLN A 65 -20.39 15.34 -14.90
N GLY A 66 -20.12 16.63 -15.16
CA GLY A 66 -19.76 17.63 -14.16
C GLY A 66 -18.28 17.67 -13.78
N LYS A 67 -18.00 18.39 -12.70
CA LYS A 67 -16.63 18.62 -12.20
C LYS A 67 -15.97 17.29 -11.81
N GLY A 68 -14.64 17.22 -11.96
CA GLY A 68 -13.86 16.04 -11.56
C GLY A 68 -13.67 14.97 -12.63
N TYR A 69 -13.87 15.29 -13.91
CA TYR A 69 -13.71 14.35 -15.02
C TYR A 69 -12.35 13.63 -15.03
N GLN A 70 -11.25 14.30 -14.62
CA GLN A 70 -9.92 13.68 -14.52
C GLN A 70 -9.86 12.57 -13.46
N THR A 71 -10.51 12.79 -12.31
CA THR A 71 -10.62 11.76 -11.26
C THR A 71 -11.44 10.58 -11.77
N ARG A 72 -12.54 10.85 -12.48
CA ARG A 72 -13.40 9.81 -13.08
C ARG A 72 -12.67 9.00 -14.15
N LEU A 73 -11.91 9.68 -15.02
CA LEU A 73 -11.04 9.03 -16.00
C LEU A 73 -10.05 8.07 -15.33
N ASN A 74 -9.36 8.52 -14.28
CA ASN A 74 -8.43 7.67 -13.56
C ASN A 74 -9.10 6.45 -12.90
N SER A 75 -10.32 6.62 -12.37
CA SER A 75 -11.11 5.51 -11.82
C SER A 75 -11.52 4.49 -12.88
N LEU A 76 -11.93 4.95 -14.08
CA LEU A 76 -12.27 4.08 -15.22
C LEU A 76 -11.06 3.26 -15.67
N LEU A 77 -9.90 3.91 -15.81
CA LEU A 77 -8.65 3.24 -16.18
C LEU A 77 -8.23 2.19 -15.14
N ARG A 78 -8.37 2.51 -13.84
CA ARG A 78 -8.11 1.56 -12.75
C ARG A 78 -9.03 0.34 -12.81
N ALA A 79 -10.33 0.54 -12.98
CA ALA A 79 -11.28 -0.55 -13.09
C ALA A 79 -10.99 -1.46 -14.30
N ALA A 80 -10.62 -0.88 -15.45
CA ALA A 80 -10.21 -1.63 -16.63
C ALA A 80 -8.94 -2.45 -16.38
N MET A 81 -7.92 -1.85 -15.74
CA MET A 81 -6.68 -2.51 -15.36
C MET A 81 -6.93 -3.71 -14.41
N GLU A 82 -7.74 -3.51 -13.36
CA GLU A 82 -8.07 -4.57 -12.39
C GLU A 82 -8.87 -5.71 -13.04
N LYS A 83 -9.78 -5.40 -13.96
CA LYS A 83 -10.52 -6.41 -14.73
C LYS A 83 -9.59 -7.23 -15.62
N HIS A 84 -8.57 -6.61 -16.20
CA HIS A 84 -7.58 -7.29 -17.02
C HIS A 84 -6.64 -8.17 -16.19
N ALA A 85 -6.19 -7.70 -15.03
CA ALA A 85 -5.27 -8.43 -14.15
C ALA A 85 -5.87 -9.66 -13.46
N ARG A 86 -7.20 -9.81 -13.46
CA ARG A 86 -7.92 -10.97 -12.92
C ARG A 86 -8.13 -12.11 -13.94
N ARG A 87 -7.73 -11.91 -15.19
CA ARG A 87 -7.67 -12.95 -16.23
C ARG A 87 -6.27 -13.54 -16.27
#